data_AF-A0A7U9XQH3-F1
#
_entry.id   AF-A0A7U9XQH3-F1
#
_cell.length_a   1.000
_cell.length_b   1.000
_cell.length_c   1.000
_cell.angle_alpha   90.00
_cell.angle_beta   90.00
_cell.angle_gamma   90.00
#
_symmetry.space_group_name_H-M   'P 1'
#
loop_
_entity.id
_entity.type
_entity.pdbx_description
1 polymer ?
#
loop_
_entity_poly.entity_id
_entity_poly.type
_entity_poly.pdbx_seq_one_letter_code
_entity_poly.pdbx_strand_id
1 'polypeptide(L)'
;MKPRMKKNRVLPLTVGVMLVFLLFTKSACGAGAAAVMGMSKGDAEIIIFVKGVEDGGEQLSVQIGTSACEDVSVRRIDEEPVPMRTLIMVDNSVSIPEKAREQIIEILQNLIADRLGGEETALAVFGEDITWLTDYTSDYTALKSAVENMDYQDQETYLTDVLYELLSAEYTSNPQNVYRRIIVISDGVDNKSIGYTKEELYTLLREVLVPVYSIGTETGKNNEQLENMFAISRITGADSFLLGELESLLDINSALNEDRNILEVKLKPEAEFLDGTRKSVRLSFESGQSLAVEISMPQQENIEKLPEETIQPEPAKQPEIVETAAQPSEESARQGNGFVKSAIILVAVLLAGSGVVLGVVFFCKRKKRERTFEPITEDILLDLKKADDPEDEKTEIIGAAGRESGGDTFLIWNSDDSYSIVLTDMDSPSRTFQMPLNNSVLIGRGKGECDIVIDHDSNKTVSRKHCRIDVKNGCFFVTDLQSGNGTYVNGSKILSETEIFSGNILKLGNVKLKFEVH
;
A
#
# COMPACT_ATOMS: atom_id res chain seq x y z
N MET A 1 -49.71 -32.87 -59.06
CA MET A 1 -50.60 -33.53 -58.08
C MET A 1 -49.86 -33.58 -56.74
N LYS A 2 -50.45 -32.91 -55.74
CA LYS A 2 -50.06 -32.74 -54.32
C LYS A 2 -48.72 -32.03 -53.96
N PRO A 3 -48.79 -30.91 -53.19
CA PRO A 3 -47.67 -30.08 -52.76
C PRO A 3 -47.16 -30.45 -51.35
N ARG A 4 -45.98 -29.95 -50.93
CA ARG A 4 -45.60 -29.92 -49.52
C ARG A 4 -45.00 -28.57 -49.14
N MET A 5 -45.43 -28.11 -47.97
CA MET A 5 -45.64 -26.72 -47.60
C MET A 5 -44.36 -26.03 -47.10
N LYS A 6 -44.24 -24.74 -47.46
CA LYS A 6 -43.40 -23.75 -46.79
C LYS A 6 -43.84 -23.61 -45.32
N LYS A 7 -42.90 -23.71 -44.38
CA LYS A 7 -43.06 -23.13 -43.04
C LYS A 7 -42.22 -21.86 -42.96
N ASN A 8 -42.92 -20.73 -43.01
CA ASN A 8 -42.41 -19.44 -42.57
C ASN A 8 -42.18 -19.52 -41.05
N ARG A 9 -40.98 -19.16 -40.59
CA ARG A 9 -40.81 -18.57 -39.26
C ARG A 9 -40.26 -17.18 -39.46
N VAL A 10 -41.15 -16.23 -39.21
CA VAL A 10 -40.89 -14.81 -39.03
C VAL A 10 -40.19 -14.69 -37.67
N LEU A 11 -39.01 -14.08 -37.62
CA LEU A 11 -38.43 -13.58 -36.37
C LEU A 11 -37.97 -12.14 -36.65
N PRO A 12 -38.37 -11.16 -35.84
CA PRO A 12 -38.19 -9.76 -36.17
C PRO A 12 -36.74 -9.31 -35.97
N LEU A 13 -36.32 -8.48 -36.92
CA LEU A 13 -35.17 -7.57 -36.90
C LEU A 13 -35.43 -6.42 -35.91
N THR A 14 -34.36 -5.82 -35.38
CA THR A 14 -34.28 -4.58 -34.55
C THR A 14 -34.63 -4.81 -33.08
N VAL A 15 -33.78 -4.54 -32.07
CA VAL A 15 -32.94 -3.38 -31.71
C VAL A 15 -31.66 -3.96 -31.08
N GLY A 16 -30.43 -3.58 -31.37
CA GLY A 16 -29.84 -2.27 -31.61
C GLY A 16 -28.39 -2.43 -31.14
N VAL A 17 -27.48 -2.49 -32.11
CA VAL A 17 -26.03 -2.43 -31.91
C VAL A 17 -25.73 -1.13 -31.18
N MET A 18 -25.19 -1.20 -29.97
CA MET A 18 -24.64 -0.04 -29.27
C MET A 18 -23.12 -0.20 -29.18
N LEU A 19 -22.45 0.60 -30.01
CA LEU A 19 -21.17 1.31 -29.84
C LEU A 19 -20.11 0.64 -28.93
N VAL A 20 -18.92 0.25 -29.41
CA VAL A 20 -17.84 1.04 -30.06
C VAL A 20 -17.49 2.30 -29.27
N PHE A 21 -16.24 2.37 -28.81
CA PHE A 21 -15.58 3.44 -28.05
C PHE A 21 -15.91 3.54 -26.55
N LEU A 22 -15.14 2.85 -25.72
CA LEU A 22 -14.58 3.49 -24.53
C LEU A 22 -13.26 4.15 -24.97
N LEU A 23 -13.40 5.25 -25.70
CA LEU A 23 -12.40 6.31 -25.69
C LEU A 23 -12.30 6.77 -24.24
N PHE A 24 -11.07 6.85 -23.75
CA PHE A 24 -10.73 7.68 -22.61
C PHE A 24 -11.28 9.08 -22.88
N THR A 25 -12.43 9.35 -22.30
CA THR A 25 -12.88 10.70 -22.00
C THR A 25 -13.13 10.65 -20.51
N LYS A 26 -12.17 11.14 -19.73
CA LYS A 26 -12.52 11.73 -18.43
C LYS A 26 -13.44 12.90 -18.77
N SER A 27 -14.74 12.63 -18.88
CA SER A 27 -15.74 13.67 -18.78
C SER A 27 -15.56 14.27 -17.39
N ALA A 28 -15.32 15.58 -17.34
CA ALA A 28 -15.37 16.35 -16.12
C ALA A 28 -16.69 16.06 -15.37
N CYS A 29 -16.61 15.32 -14.26
CA CYS A 29 -17.43 15.39 -13.05
C CYS A 29 -17.21 14.13 -12.20
N GLY A 30 -16.75 14.32 -10.96
CA GLY A 30 -16.73 13.30 -9.92
C GLY A 30 -15.66 13.64 -8.90
N ALA A 31 -16.06 14.26 -7.79
CA ALA A 31 -15.21 14.34 -6.61
C ALA A 31 -14.67 12.93 -6.32
N GLY A 32 -13.34 12.80 -6.25
CA GLY A 32 -12.70 11.53 -5.91
C GLY A 32 -13.26 10.99 -4.59
N ALA A 33 -13.28 9.67 -4.45
CA ALA A 33 -13.56 9.06 -3.15
C ALA A 33 -12.58 9.63 -2.11
N ALA A 34 -13.05 9.90 -0.90
CA ALA A 34 -12.19 10.48 0.13
C ALA A 34 -10.94 9.60 0.36
N ALA A 35 -9.80 10.25 0.60
CA ALA A 35 -8.52 9.57 0.75
C ALA A 35 -7.64 10.26 1.79
N VAL A 36 -6.89 9.46 2.55
CA VAL A 36 -5.84 9.98 3.44
C VAL A 36 -4.64 10.33 2.57
N MET A 37 -4.30 11.62 2.53
CA MET A 37 -3.21 12.16 1.72
C MET A 37 -1.94 12.38 2.52
N GLY A 38 -2.02 12.39 3.85
CA GLY A 38 -0.82 12.39 4.67
C GLY A 38 -1.10 12.40 6.15
N MET A 39 -0.01 12.31 6.92
CA MET A 39 -0.06 12.18 8.37
C MET A 39 1.14 12.84 9.03
N SER A 40 0.91 13.47 10.18
CA SER A 40 1.96 13.89 11.08
C SER A 40 1.63 13.46 12.50
N LYS A 41 2.67 13.27 13.30
CA LYS A 41 2.57 12.83 14.68
C LYS A 41 3.41 13.76 15.56
N GLY A 42 2.76 14.39 16.53
CA GLY A 42 3.41 15.08 17.63
C GLY A 42 3.49 14.19 18.88
N ASP A 43 3.93 14.78 20.00
CA ASP A 43 4.12 14.06 21.26
C ASP A 43 2.83 13.47 21.84
N ALA A 44 1.69 14.13 21.61
CA ALA A 44 0.37 13.71 22.09
C ALA A 44 -0.76 13.93 21.07
N GLU A 45 -0.43 14.37 19.86
CA GLU A 45 -1.40 14.70 18.82
C GLU A 45 -1.09 13.92 17.54
N ILE A 46 -2.14 13.54 16.82
CA ILE A 46 -2.05 12.95 15.48
C ILE A 46 -2.78 13.90 14.53
N ILE A 47 -2.14 14.21 13.40
CA ILE A 47 -2.73 15.02 12.35
C ILE A 47 -2.87 14.14 11.10
N ILE A 48 -4.06 14.15 10.50
CA ILE A 48 -4.38 13.40 9.29
C ILE A 48 -4.90 14.38 8.25
N PHE A 49 -4.32 14.37 7.05
CA PHE A 49 -4.75 15.19 5.92
C PHE A 49 -5.65 14.36 5.01
N VAL A 50 -6.86 14.84 4.73
CA VAL A 50 -7.88 14.11 3.97
C VAL A 50 -8.33 14.93 2.76
N LYS A 51 -8.32 14.31 1.57
CA LYS A 51 -8.86 14.87 0.32
C LYS A 51 -10.20 14.23 -0.01
N GLY A 52 -11.05 14.94 -0.77
CA GLY A 52 -12.29 14.37 -1.34
C GLY A 52 -13.49 14.34 -0.39
N VAL A 53 -13.50 15.19 0.65
CA VAL A 53 -14.62 15.32 1.59
C VAL A 53 -15.45 16.55 1.23
N GLU A 54 -16.66 16.33 0.72
CA GLU A 54 -17.50 17.40 0.14
C GLU A 54 -18.19 18.29 1.19
N ASP A 55 -18.44 17.79 2.40
CA ASP A 55 -19.18 18.48 3.47
C ASP A 55 -18.28 19.29 4.41
N GLY A 56 -16.99 19.45 4.08
CA GLY A 56 -16.02 20.16 4.92
C GLY A 56 -15.69 19.45 6.24
N GLY A 57 -16.23 18.23 6.47
CA GLY A 57 -15.97 17.44 7.67
C GLY A 57 -16.68 17.95 8.94
N GLU A 58 -17.77 18.72 8.81
CA GLU A 58 -18.50 19.31 9.95
C GLU A 58 -19.04 18.26 10.94
N GLN A 59 -19.37 17.06 10.46
CA GLN A 59 -19.82 15.92 11.28
C GLN A 59 -18.89 14.71 11.06
N LEU A 60 -17.67 14.83 11.60
CA LEU A 60 -16.71 13.73 11.65
C LEU A 60 -16.81 12.97 12.97
N SER A 61 -16.92 11.64 12.88
CA SER A 61 -16.71 10.74 14.02
C SER A 61 -15.42 9.95 13.84
N VAL A 62 -14.67 9.78 14.94
CA VAL A 62 -13.36 9.13 14.92
C VAL A 62 -13.31 7.99 15.92
N GLN A 63 -12.73 6.86 15.51
CA GLN A 63 -12.45 5.72 16.38
C GLN A 63 -10.97 5.38 16.35
N ILE A 64 -10.39 5.10 17.52
CA ILE A 64 -9.04 4.53 17.68
C ILE A 64 -9.19 3.12 18.23
N GLY A 65 -8.85 2.11 17.43
CA GLY A 65 -9.16 0.71 17.72
C GLY A 65 -10.67 0.49 17.82
N THR A 66 -11.16 0.28 19.05
CA THR A 66 -12.60 0.10 19.35
C THR A 66 -13.20 1.26 20.14
N SER A 67 -12.40 2.25 20.55
CA SER A 67 -12.84 3.37 21.37
C SER A 67 -13.12 4.60 20.50
N ALA A 68 -14.13 5.39 20.87
CA ALA A 68 -14.36 6.68 20.25
C ALA A 68 -13.25 7.66 20.68
N CYS A 69 -12.84 8.53 19.76
CA CYS A 69 -11.98 9.67 20.06
C CYS A 69 -12.84 10.93 19.99
N GLU A 70 -13.05 11.58 21.13
CA GLU A 70 -13.94 12.74 21.27
C GLU A 70 -13.20 14.08 21.03
N ASP A 71 -11.89 14.13 21.32
CA ASP A 71 -11.06 15.32 21.12
C ASP A 71 -10.52 15.36 19.69
N VAL A 72 -11.38 15.83 18.81
CA VAL A 72 -11.17 15.93 17.35
C VAL A 72 -11.46 17.35 16.90
N SER A 73 -10.57 17.91 16.08
CA SER A 73 -10.83 19.16 15.37
C SER A 73 -10.57 18.98 13.88
N VAL A 74 -11.47 19.51 13.06
CA VAL A 74 -11.36 19.51 11.59
C VAL A 74 -11.31 20.95 11.11
N ARG A 75 -10.39 21.24 10.20
CA ARG A 75 -10.24 22.55 9.55
C ARG A 75 -9.75 22.39 8.12
N ARG A 76 -9.99 23.36 7.26
CA ARG A 76 -9.33 23.37 5.94
C ARG A 76 -7.90 23.84 6.09
N ILE A 77 -7.01 23.32 5.25
CA ILE A 77 -5.60 23.72 5.30
C ILE A 77 -5.39 25.20 4.91
N ASP A 78 -6.29 25.79 4.11
CA ASP A 78 -6.22 27.20 3.69
C ASP A 78 -6.50 28.21 4.81
N GLU A 79 -6.88 27.74 6.00
CA GLU A 79 -6.99 28.53 7.22
C GLU A 79 -5.65 28.70 7.95
N GLU A 80 -4.64 27.89 7.62
CA GLU A 80 -3.31 27.97 8.24
C GLU A 80 -2.43 29.06 7.58
N PRO A 81 -1.53 29.72 8.33
CA PRO A 81 -0.59 30.68 7.76
C PRO A 81 0.32 30.07 6.68
N VAL A 82 0.68 28.80 6.85
CA VAL A 82 1.38 27.98 5.86
C VAL A 82 0.48 26.78 5.57
N PRO A 83 -0.38 26.84 4.55
CA PRO A 83 -1.38 25.81 4.29
C PRO A 83 -0.76 24.52 3.78
N MET A 84 0.31 24.61 2.99
CA MET A 84 1.03 23.46 2.47
C MET A 84 2.48 23.78 2.12
N ARG A 85 3.26 22.71 2.03
CA ARG A 85 4.63 22.69 1.50
C ARG A 85 4.72 21.81 0.26
N THR A 86 5.03 22.41 -0.87
CA THR A 86 5.17 21.72 -2.16
C THR A 86 6.64 21.62 -2.52
N LEU A 87 7.17 20.40 -2.67
CA LEU A 87 8.47 20.17 -3.29
C LEU A 87 8.25 19.85 -4.76
N ILE A 88 8.83 20.63 -5.66
CA ILE A 88 8.88 20.33 -7.09
C ILE A 88 10.28 19.86 -7.44
N MET A 89 10.38 18.65 -7.98
CA MET A 89 11.61 18.00 -8.40
C MET A 89 11.58 17.84 -9.91
N VAL A 90 12.55 18.43 -10.60
CA VAL A 90 12.67 18.33 -12.05
C VAL A 90 13.92 17.57 -12.41
N ASP A 91 13.74 16.56 -13.23
CA ASP A 91 14.84 15.80 -13.79
C ASP A 91 15.70 16.70 -14.68
N ASN A 92 16.99 16.76 -14.37
CA ASN A 92 17.98 17.62 -15.00
C ASN A 92 18.66 16.95 -16.20
N SER A 93 18.16 15.80 -16.63
CA SER A 93 18.81 14.98 -17.63
C SER A 93 18.72 15.55 -19.04
N VAL A 94 19.76 15.28 -19.83
CA VAL A 94 19.80 15.66 -21.25
C VAL A 94 18.83 14.86 -22.12
N SER A 95 18.28 13.74 -21.63
CA SER A 95 17.33 12.90 -22.38
C SER A 95 15.96 13.58 -22.55
N ILE A 96 15.62 14.54 -21.70
CA ILE A 96 14.38 15.32 -21.81
C ILE A 96 14.40 16.16 -23.11
N PRO A 97 13.41 16.02 -24.01
CA PRO A 97 13.39 16.72 -25.29
C PRO A 97 13.22 18.25 -25.13
N GLU A 98 13.83 19.06 -26.00
CA GLU A 98 13.73 20.54 -25.94
C GLU A 98 12.29 21.05 -25.86
N LYS A 99 11.38 20.49 -26.68
CA LYS A 99 9.95 20.82 -26.64
C LYS A 99 9.33 20.55 -25.27
N ALA A 100 9.70 19.44 -24.64
CA ALA A 100 9.22 19.11 -23.30
C ALA A 100 9.78 20.10 -22.26
N ARG A 101 11.06 20.51 -22.38
CA ARG A 101 11.66 21.52 -21.49
C ARG A 101 10.89 22.85 -21.53
N GLU A 102 10.48 23.30 -22.71
CA GLU A 102 9.63 24.51 -22.85
C GLU A 102 8.29 24.34 -22.12
N GLN A 103 7.63 23.19 -22.29
CA GLN A 103 6.37 22.88 -21.60
C GLN A 103 6.55 22.79 -20.08
N ILE A 104 7.66 22.20 -19.62
CA ILE A 104 7.98 22.09 -18.19
C ILE A 104 8.17 23.48 -17.59
N ILE A 105 8.92 24.38 -18.25
CA ILE A 105 9.07 25.76 -17.79
C ILE A 105 7.70 26.46 -17.68
N GLU A 106 6.83 26.27 -18.67
CA GLU A 106 5.47 26.84 -18.64
C GLU A 106 4.64 26.26 -17.48
N ILE A 107 4.68 24.95 -17.24
CA ILE A 107 4.02 24.30 -16.10
C ILE A 107 4.53 24.89 -14.79
N LEU A 108 5.85 24.98 -14.61
CA LEU A 108 6.45 25.53 -13.38
C LEU A 108 6.00 26.98 -13.16
N GLN A 109 6.00 27.81 -14.20
CA GLN A 109 5.52 29.19 -14.11
C GLN A 109 4.04 29.27 -13.73
N ASN A 110 3.20 28.41 -14.33
CA ASN A 110 1.77 28.35 -14.00
C ASN A 110 1.56 27.91 -12.54
N LEU A 111 2.25 26.86 -12.08
CA LEU A 111 2.18 26.40 -10.68
C LEU A 111 2.65 27.48 -9.71
N ILE A 112 3.71 28.22 -10.07
CA ILE A 112 4.24 29.30 -9.22
C ILE A 112 3.29 30.50 -9.18
N ALA A 113 2.60 30.82 -10.27
CA ALA A 113 1.68 31.95 -10.34
C ALA A 113 0.34 31.66 -9.64
N ASP A 114 -0.11 30.41 -9.68
CA ASP A 114 -1.38 29.96 -9.13
C ASP A 114 -1.20 29.16 -7.82
N ARG A 115 -0.30 29.62 -6.94
CA ARG A 115 -0.17 29.05 -5.60
C ARG A 115 -1.26 29.53 -4.66
N LEU A 116 -1.58 28.71 -3.66
CA LEU A 116 -2.42 29.14 -2.56
C LEU A 116 -1.68 30.21 -1.72
N GLY A 117 -2.43 31.16 -1.15
CA GLY A 117 -1.84 32.18 -0.27
C GLY A 117 -1.13 31.54 0.93
N GLY A 118 0.15 31.87 1.13
CA GLY A 118 0.97 31.29 2.20
C GLY A 118 1.64 29.94 1.85
N GLU A 119 1.32 29.33 0.70
CA GLU A 119 1.98 28.10 0.27
C GLU A 119 3.49 28.33 0.10
N GLU A 120 4.27 27.47 0.75
CA GLU A 120 5.71 27.43 0.62
C GLU A 120 6.10 26.38 -0.41
N THR A 121 6.87 26.77 -1.41
CA THR A 121 7.36 25.87 -2.46
C THR A 121 8.87 25.82 -2.41
N ALA A 122 9.42 24.62 -2.55
CA ALA A 122 10.83 24.41 -2.84
C ALA A 122 10.95 23.84 -4.26
N LEU A 123 11.95 24.32 -4.99
CA LEU A 123 12.29 23.83 -6.32
C LEU A 123 13.66 23.17 -6.25
N ALA A 124 13.73 21.93 -6.70
CA ALA A 124 14.95 21.17 -6.82
C ALA A 124 15.05 20.54 -8.20
N VAL A 125 16.28 20.32 -8.63
CA VAL A 125 16.59 19.47 -9.78
C VAL A 125 17.26 18.19 -9.30
N PHE A 126 17.18 17.12 -10.08
CA PHE A 126 17.85 15.88 -9.73
C PHE A 126 18.46 15.18 -10.96
N GLY A 127 19.56 14.49 -10.69
CA GLY A 127 20.25 13.58 -11.61
C GLY A 127 20.73 12.39 -10.79
N GLU A 128 22.02 12.36 -10.46
CA GLU A 128 22.56 11.40 -9.49
C GLU A 128 22.13 11.70 -8.04
N ASP A 129 22.08 13.00 -7.71
CA ASP A 129 21.70 13.54 -6.41
C ASP A 129 20.63 14.65 -6.59
N ILE A 130 19.96 15.02 -5.51
CA ILE A 130 19.07 16.19 -5.48
C ILE A 130 19.87 17.49 -5.26
N THR A 131 19.60 18.51 -6.07
CA THR A 131 20.15 19.87 -5.94
C THR A 131 19.01 20.87 -5.74
N TRP A 132 18.99 21.51 -4.57
CA TRP A 132 18.00 22.53 -4.24
C TRP A 132 18.32 23.85 -4.96
N LEU A 133 17.41 24.30 -5.82
CA LEU A 133 17.49 25.63 -6.44
C LEU A 133 16.93 26.70 -5.51
N THR A 134 15.96 26.32 -4.67
CA THR A 134 15.39 27.15 -3.61
C THR A 134 15.01 26.29 -2.41
N ASP A 135 15.21 26.82 -1.21
CA ASP A 135 14.56 26.32 0.00
C ASP A 135 13.05 26.59 -0.07
N TYR A 136 12.28 25.98 0.84
CA TYR A 136 10.84 26.28 0.97
C TYR A 136 10.61 27.78 1.18
N THR A 137 9.93 28.41 0.21
CA THR A 137 9.66 29.84 0.22
C THR A 137 8.32 30.16 -0.42
N SER A 138 7.69 31.24 0.02
CA SER A 138 6.51 31.83 -0.63
C SER A 138 6.88 32.94 -1.62
N ASP A 139 8.17 33.32 -1.71
CA ASP A 139 8.65 34.41 -2.58
C ASP A 139 8.55 34.04 -4.07
N TYR A 140 7.64 34.72 -4.76
CA TYR A 140 7.42 34.58 -6.20
C TYR A 140 8.67 34.92 -7.03
N THR A 141 9.42 35.97 -6.66
CA THR A 141 10.61 36.39 -7.42
C THR A 141 11.74 35.38 -7.28
N ALA A 142 11.95 34.83 -6.08
CA ALA A 142 12.94 33.79 -5.85
C ALA A 142 12.63 32.53 -6.68
N LEU A 143 11.38 32.04 -6.62
CA LEU A 143 10.96 30.85 -7.37
C LEU A 143 11.00 31.06 -8.88
N LYS A 144 10.54 32.22 -9.37
CA LYS A 144 10.61 32.56 -10.79
C LYS A 144 12.06 32.60 -11.29
N SER A 145 12.95 33.26 -10.54
CA SER A 145 14.38 33.30 -10.86
C SER A 145 14.98 31.90 -10.88
N ALA A 146 14.58 31.00 -9.97
CA ALA A 146 15.07 29.63 -9.96
C ALA A 146 14.68 28.87 -11.23
N VAL A 147 13.42 28.97 -11.68
CA VAL A 147 12.95 28.36 -12.93
C VAL A 147 13.68 28.90 -14.15
N GLU A 148 13.90 30.21 -14.22
CA GLU A 148 14.57 30.86 -15.36
C GLU A 148 16.04 30.46 -15.51
N ASN A 149 16.69 30.01 -14.43
CA ASN A 149 18.09 29.57 -14.42
C ASN A 149 18.24 28.04 -14.39
N MET A 150 17.17 27.30 -14.67
CA MET A 150 17.26 25.85 -14.82
C MET A 150 17.98 25.49 -16.11
N ASP A 151 18.99 24.63 -15.98
CA ASP A 151 19.66 23.99 -17.09
C ASP A 151 19.25 22.50 -17.18
N TYR A 152 19.67 21.82 -18.24
CA TYR A 152 19.51 20.37 -18.42
C TYR A 152 20.85 19.81 -18.89
N GLN A 153 21.59 19.20 -17.99
CA GLN A 153 23.01 18.85 -18.20
C GLN A 153 23.39 17.45 -17.74
N ASP A 154 22.57 16.82 -16.90
CA ASP A 154 22.91 15.55 -16.29
C ASP A 154 22.78 14.41 -17.31
N GLN A 155 23.69 13.43 -17.22
CA GLN A 155 23.69 12.27 -18.11
C GLN A 155 22.95 11.08 -17.48
N GLU A 156 22.83 11.08 -16.15
CA GLU A 156 22.30 9.99 -15.36
C GLU A 156 21.15 10.50 -14.49
N THR A 157 20.18 9.63 -14.23
CA THR A 157 18.95 9.92 -13.48
C THR A 157 18.72 8.80 -12.49
N TYR A 158 18.81 9.09 -11.19
CA TYR A 158 18.67 8.12 -10.09
C TYR A 158 17.41 8.38 -9.26
N LEU A 159 16.26 8.46 -9.92
CA LEU A 159 14.98 8.84 -9.31
C LEU A 159 14.65 8.00 -8.06
N THR A 160 14.81 6.68 -8.13
CA THR A 160 14.46 5.77 -7.03
C THR A 160 15.28 6.08 -5.79
N ASP A 161 16.60 6.19 -5.93
CA ASP A 161 17.51 6.49 -4.82
C ASP A 161 17.29 7.88 -4.26
N VAL A 162 17.21 8.88 -5.14
CA VAL A 162 16.97 10.27 -4.74
C VAL A 162 15.67 10.39 -3.92
N LEU A 163 14.59 9.77 -4.40
CA LEU A 163 13.32 9.83 -3.69
C LEU A 163 13.35 9.02 -2.39
N TYR A 164 14.00 7.85 -2.37
CA TYR A 164 14.16 7.05 -1.17
C TYR A 164 14.92 7.79 -0.06
N GLU A 165 16.07 8.38 -0.41
CA GLU A 165 16.90 9.14 0.52
C GLU A 165 16.15 10.38 1.03
N LEU A 166 15.48 11.11 0.14
CA LEU A 166 14.65 12.26 0.51
C LEU A 166 13.55 11.88 1.49
N LEU A 167 12.78 10.82 1.21
CA LEU A 167 11.69 10.37 2.10
C LEU A 167 12.22 9.91 3.46
N SER A 168 13.37 9.24 3.48
CA SER A 168 14.00 8.76 4.71
C SER A 168 14.56 9.91 5.56
N ALA A 169 15.28 10.84 4.95
CA ALA A 169 15.96 11.94 5.62
C ALA A 169 15.03 13.09 6.02
N GLU A 170 14.12 13.50 5.13
CA GLU A 170 13.35 14.74 5.30
C GLU A 170 11.89 14.53 5.71
N TYR A 171 11.31 13.37 5.43
CA TYR A 171 9.89 13.12 5.71
C TYR A 171 9.69 12.17 6.88
N THR A 172 10.54 11.16 7.02
CA THR A 172 10.51 10.24 8.17
C THR A 172 11.17 10.85 9.40
N SER A 173 12.35 11.47 9.23
CA SER A 173 13.16 11.94 10.36
C SER A 173 12.81 13.36 10.83
N ASN A 174 12.07 14.13 10.02
CA ASN A 174 11.68 15.51 10.31
C ASN A 174 10.18 15.72 10.06
N PRO A 175 9.29 15.10 10.87
CA PRO A 175 7.85 15.26 10.72
C PRO A 175 7.45 16.71 10.99
N GLN A 176 6.54 17.23 10.16
CA GLN A 176 6.06 18.60 10.27
C GLN A 176 4.53 18.60 10.26
N ASN A 177 3.94 19.46 11.08
CA ASN A 177 2.49 19.62 11.20
C ASN A 177 1.96 20.55 10.10
N VAL A 178 2.26 20.22 8.84
CA VAL A 178 1.82 20.93 7.64
C VAL A 178 1.58 19.91 6.54
N TYR A 179 0.59 20.14 5.67
CA TYR A 179 0.38 19.26 4.52
C TYR A 179 1.58 19.37 3.58
N ARG A 180 2.19 18.24 3.21
CA ARG A 180 3.35 18.19 2.32
C ARG A 180 3.02 17.36 1.10
N ARG A 181 3.48 17.78 -0.07
CA ARG A 181 3.40 17.01 -1.32
C ARG A 181 4.68 17.13 -2.14
N ILE A 182 4.91 16.17 -3.01
CA ILE A 182 6.03 16.14 -3.96
C ILE A 182 5.45 16.11 -5.37
N ILE A 183 6.04 16.87 -6.28
CA ILE A 183 5.75 16.83 -7.72
C ILE A 183 7.05 16.46 -8.43
N VAL A 184 7.07 15.32 -9.11
CA VAL A 184 8.21 14.84 -9.89
C VAL A 184 7.92 15.07 -11.36
N ILE A 185 8.86 15.70 -12.07
CA ILE A 185 8.80 15.93 -13.52
C ILE A 185 9.99 15.25 -14.17
N SER A 186 9.77 14.24 -15.01
CA SER A 186 10.86 13.41 -15.58
C SER A 186 10.40 12.64 -16.81
N ASP A 187 11.33 12.08 -17.57
CA ASP A 187 11.06 11.05 -18.58
C ASP A 187 10.97 9.63 -17.96
N GLY A 188 11.09 9.52 -16.63
CA GLY A 188 10.96 8.29 -15.86
C GLY A 188 12.20 7.39 -15.90
N VAL A 189 13.26 7.79 -16.60
CA VAL A 189 14.49 7.00 -16.68
C VAL A 189 15.11 6.88 -15.29
N ASP A 190 15.49 5.66 -14.95
CA ASP A 190 16.26 5.37 -13.74
C ASP A 190 17.38 4.40 -14.11
N ASN A 191 18.61 4.89 -14.07
CA ASN A 191 19.77 4.17 -14.61
C ASN A 191 20.83 3.84 -13.57
N LYS A 192 20.51 3.96 -12.27
CA LYS A 192 21.42 3.49 -11.22
C LYS A 192 21.52 1.97 -11.25
N SER A 193 22.73 1.47 -11.47
CA SER A 193 22.99 0.02 -11.56
C SER A 193 22.95 -0.70 -10.21
N ILE A 194 23.32 -0.01 -9.13
CA ILE A 194 23.34 -0.53 -7.76
C ILE A 194 22.87 0.60 -6.84
N GLY A 195 21.72 0.40 -6.20
CA GLY A 195 21.04 1.39 -5.39
C GLY A 195 19.85 0.77 -4.65
N TYR A 196 18.92 1.62 -4.24
CA TYR A 196 17.64 1.17 -3.70
C TYR A 196 16.78 0.55 -4.79
N THR A 197 16.01 -0.49 -4.45
CA THR A 197 15.08 -1.08 -5.40
C THR A 197 13.75 -0.32 -5.42
N LYS A 198 12.99 -0.47 -6.51
CA LYS A 198 11.63 0.09 -6.62
C LYS A 198 10.73 -0.44 -5.51
N GLU A 199 10.88 -1.70 -5.12
CA GLU A 199 10.10 -2.34 -4.06
C GLU A 199 10.41 -1.73 -2.68
N GLU A 200 11.68 -1.41 -2.42
CA GLU A 200 12.10 -0.71 -1.20
C GLU A 200 11.47 0.69 -1.15
N LEU A 201 11.53 1.44 -2.26
CA LEU A 201 10.86 2.73 -2.39
C LEU A 201 9.33 2.61 -2.21
N TYR A 202 8.69 1.64 -2.87
CA TYR A 202 7.24 1.43 -2.77
C TYR A 202 6.81 1.04 -1.36
N THR A 203 7.65 0.32 -0.62
CA THR A 203 7.41 0.03 0.79
C THR A 203 7.47 1.32 1.61
N LEU A 204 8.51 2.13 1.41
CA LEU A 204 8.67 3.41 2.11
C LEU A 204 7.53 4.40 1.82
N LEU A 205 7.09 4.51 0.57
CA LEU A 205 5.97 5.38 0.16
C LEU A 205 4.67 5.04 0.89
N ARG A 206 4.41 3.75 1.15
CA ARG A 206 3.24 3.29 1.92
C ARG A 206 3.35 3.60 3.41
N GLU A 207 4.56 3.78 3.94
CA GLU A 207 4.80 4.09 5.34
C GLU A 207 4.79 5.59 5.63
N VAL A 208 5.41 6.40 4.77
CA VAL A 208 5.60 7.85 4.99
C VAL A 208 4.33 8.65 4.68
N LEU A 209 3.42 8.12 3.86
CA LEU A 209 2.14 8.75 3.48
C LEU A 209 2.32 10.21 3.05
N VAL A 210 3.09 10.43 1.99
CA VAL A 210 3.23 11.73 1.32
C VAL A 210 2.82 11.55 -0.13
N PRO A 211 1.93 12.40 -0.68
CA PRO A 211 1.51 12.31 -2.06
C PRO A 211 2.65 12.73 -2.98
N VAL A 212 2.92 11.89 -3.98
CA VAL A 212 3.94 12.13 -4.99
C VAL A 212 3.26 12.18 -6.35
N TYR A 213 3.00 13.37 -6.87
CA TYR A 213 2.46 13.58 -8.21
C TYR A 213 3.58 13.42 -9.25
N SER A 214 3.26 12.85 -10.42
CA SER A 214 4.25 12.64 -11.47
C SER A 214 3.79 13.25 -12.80
N ILE A 215 4.67 14.00 -13.44
CA ILE A 215 4.47 14.59 -14.76
C ILE A 215 5.52 13.98 -15.70
N GLY A 216 5.07 13.09 -16.57
CA GLY A 216 5.89 12.30 -17.48
C GLY A 216 6.03 12.90 -18.87
N THR A 217 7.21 12.76 -19.46
CA THR A 217 7.47 13.11 -20.86
C THR A 217 7.95 11.90 -21.66
N GLU A 218 7.46 11.76 -22.89
CA GLU A 218 7.82 10.66 -23.79
C GLU A 218 9.10 10.98 -24.55
N THR A 219 10.04 10.04 -24.54
CA THR A 219 11.26 10.06 -25.38
C THR A 219 11.23 8.97 -26.45
N GLY A 220 10.11 8.25 -26.57
CA GLY A 220 9.81 7.27 -27.63
C GLY A 220 10.25 5.83 -27.32
N LYS A 221 11.01 5.60 -26.25
CA LYS A 221 11.43 4.25 -25.81
C LYS A 221 11.30 4.06 -24.30
N ASN A 222 10.64 4.98 -23.61
CA ASN A 222 10.61 5.08 -22.15
C ASN A 222 9.25 4.70 -21.52
N ASN A 223 8.42 3.90 -22.22
CA ASN A 223 7.07 3.60 -21.73
C ASN A 223 7.10 2.85 -20.39
N GLU A 224 7.97 1.85 -20.25
CA GLU A 224 8.13 1.09 -19.01
C GLU A 224 8.65 1.99 -17.86
N GLN A 225 9.56 2.91 -18.19
CA GLN A 225 10.11 3.90 -17.26
C GLN A 225 9.02 4.83 -16.74
N LEU A 226 8.18 5.35 -17.63
CA LEU A 226 7.01 6.16 -17.27
C LEU A 226 5.98 5.37 -16.47
N GLU A 227 5.69 4.11 -16.83
CA GLU A 227 4.76 3.26 -16.09
C GLU A 227 5.21 3.06 -14.63
N ASN A 228 6.50 2.85 -14.42
CA ASN A 228 7.12 2.73 -13.11
C ASN A 228 7.06 4.05 -12.33
N MET A 229 7.40 5.17 -12.96
CA MET A 229 7.26 6.48 -12.34
C MET A 229 5.81 6.77 -11.95
N PHE A 230 4.84 6.48 -12.80
CA PHE A 230 3.42 6.68 -12.52
C PHE A 230 2.89 5.72 -11.44
N ALA A 231 3.56 4.59 -11.20
CA ALA A 231 3.24 3.71 -10.08
C ALA A 231 3.47 4.40 -8.73
N ILE A 232 4.47 5.29 -8.63
CA ILE A 232 4.74 6.09 -7.43
C ILE A 232 3.51 6.93 -7.06
N SER A 233 2.92 7.64 -8.03
CA SER A 233 1.69 8.42 -7.81
C SER A 233 0.51 7.54 -7.44
N ARG A 234 0.31 6.42 -8.14
CA ARG A 234 -0.76 5.46 -7.81
C ARG A 234 -0.65 4.92 -6.39
N ILE A 235 0.56 4.58 -5.94
CA ILE A 235 0.82 4.06 -4.58
C ILE A 235 0.50 5.11 -3.52
N THR A 236 0.79 6.38 -3.80
CA THR A 236 0.56 7.49 -2.85
C THR A 236 -0.82 8.14 -2.98
N GLY A 237 -1.69 7.60 -3.85
CA GLY A 237 -3.02 8.15 -4.08
C GLY A 237 -3.04 9.48 -4.84
N ALA A 238 -1.92 9.85 -5.48
CA ALA A 238 -1.75 11.07 -6.25
C ALA A 238 -2.01 10.84 -7.75
N ASP A 239 -2.28 11.93 -8.47
CA ASP A 239 -2.47 11.90 -9.91
C ASP A 239 -1.13 11.84 -10.68
N SER A 240 -1.19 11.28 -11.89
CA SER A 240 -0.08 11.26 -12.85
C SER A 240 -0.54 11.85 -14.18
N PHE A 241 0.37 12.52 -14.89
CA PHE A 241 0.08 13.24 -16.12
C PHE A 241 1.13 12.89 -17.17
N LEU A 242 0.71 12.58 -18.40
CA LEU A 242 1.61 12.38 -19.53
C LEU A 242 1.52 13.59 -20.47
N LEU A 243 2.62 14.33 -20.64
CA LEU A 243 2.62 15.60 -21.39
C LEU A 243 2.14 15.44 -22.84
N GLY A 244 2.38 14.29 -23.47
CA GLY A 244 1.94 14.00 -24.84
C GLY A 244 0.43 13.85 -24.99
N GLU A 245 -0.30 13.57 -23.90
CA GLU A 245 -1.74 13.31 -23.90
C GLU A 245 -2.57 14.50 -23.40
N LEU A 246 -1.94 15.58 -22.96
CA LEU A 246 -2.65 16.74 -22.42
C LEU A 246 -3.26 17.59 -23.54
N GLU A 247 -4.53 17.97 -23.36
CA GLU A 247 -5.18 18.99 -24.18
C GLU A 247 -4.66 20.39 -23.81
N SER A 248 -4.47 20.63 -22.51
CA SER A 248 -3.97 21.89 -21.96
C SER A 248 -3.01 21.64 -20.79
N LEU A 249 -1.93 22.41 -20.71
CA LEU A 249 -1.03 22.35 -19.54
C LEU A 249 -1.71 22.82 -18.25
N LEU A 250 -2.77 23.63 -18.35
CA LEU A 250 -3.56 24.08 -17.20
C LEU A 250 -4.40 22.96 -16.56
N ASP A 251 -4.54 21.81 -17.22
CA ASP A 251 -5.23 20.65 -16.64
C ASP A 251 -4.43 20.11 -15.44
N ILE A 252 -3.10 20.21 -15.47
CA ILE A 252 -2.22 19.88 -14.34
C ILE A 252 -2.52 20.82 -13.15
N ASN A 253 -2.58 22.13 -13.38
CA ASN A 253 -2.93 23.11 -12.34
C ASN A 253 -4.28 22.80 -11.73
N SER A 254 -5.28 22.53 -12.58
CA SER A 254 -6.65 22.26 -12.14
C SER A 254 -6.72 21.05 -11.21
N ALA A 255 -6.03 19.95 -11.56
CA ALA A 255 -5.97 18.75 -10.75
C ALA A 255 -5.21 18.97 -9.42
N LEU A 256 -4.05 19.64 -9.46
CA LEU A 256 -3.26 19.94 -8.26
C LEU A 256 -3.94 20.94 -7.32
N ASN A 257 -4.82 21.80 -7.85
CA ASN A 257 -5.59 22.76 -7.06
C ASN A 257 -6.70 22.11 -6.23
N GLU A 258 -7.07 20.86 -6.52
CA GLU A 258 -8.01 20.12 -5.67
C GLU A 258 -7.47 19.95 -4.24
N ASP A 259 -6.15 19.91 -4.07
CA ASP A 259 -5.49 19.79 -2.76
C ASP A 259 -5.76 21.01 -1.85
N ARG A 260 -6.18 22.15 -2.41
CA ARG A 260 -6.57 23.33 -1.63
C ARG A 260 -7.78 23.07 -0.72
N ASN A 261 -8.55 22.01 -1.00
CA ASN A 261 -9.71 21.60 -0.22
C ASN A 261 -9.39 20.50 0.80
N ILE A 262 -8.11 20.19 1.02
CA ILE A 262 -7.72 19.20 2.02
C ILE A 262 -8.17 19.65 3.41
N LEU A 263 -8.71 18.69 4.15
CA LEU A 263 -9.05 18.83 5.55
C LEU A 263 -7.89 18.34 6.41
N GLU A 264 -7.48 19.17 7.36
CA GLU A 264 -6.65 18.76 8.49
C GLU A 264 -7.57 18.24 9.60
N VAL A 265 -7.45 16.95 9.90
CA VAL A 265 -8.10 16.29 11.04
C VAL A 265 -7.07 16.09 12.13
N LYS A 266 -7.20 16.84 13.22
CA LYS A 266 -6.34 16.73 14.39
C LYS A 266 -7.04 15.94 15.48
N LEU A 267 -6.35 14.94 16.00
CA LEU A 267 -6.82 13.98 16.99
C LEU A 267 -5.94 14.07 18.25
N LYS A 268 -6.58 14.05 19.41
CA LYS A 268 -5.92 13.85 20.70
C LYS A 268 -6.36 12.52 21.30
N PRO A 269 -5.54 11.46 21.17
CA PRO A 269 -5.83 10.18 21.78
C PRO A 269 -5.88 10.30 23.31
N GLU A 270 -6.76 9.52 23.95
CA GLU A 270 -6.74 9.39 25.41
C GLU A 270 -5.42 8.77 25.88
N ALA A 271 -5.04 9.02 27.15
CA ALA A 271 -3.77 8.57 27.71
C ALA A 271 -3.51 7.06 27.59
N GLU A 272 -4.57 6.23 27.56
CA GLU A 272 -4.45 4.78 27.37
C GLU A 272 -3.93 4.38 25.96
N PHE A 273 -4.10 5.25 24.97
CA PHE A 273 -3.62 5.04 23.62
C PHE A 273 -2.20 5.56 23.42
N LEU A 274 -1.60 6.27 24.39
CA LEU A 274 -0.24 6.80 24.28
C LEU A 274 0.84 5.73 24.57
N ASP A 275 0.69 4.57 23.95
CA ASP A 275 1.43 3.33 24.24
C ASP A 275 2.48 2.96 23.18
N GLY A 276 2.62 3.75 22.12
CA GLY A 276 3.55 3.46 21.00
C GLY A 276 3.10 2.34 20.05
N THR A 277 1.98 1.67 20.33
CA THR A 277 1.51 0.53 19.53
C THR A 277 0.81 1.00 18.25
N ARG A 278 0.77 0.13 17.24
CA ARG A 278 -0.04 0.37 16.03
C ARG A 278 -1.52 0.15 16.33
N LYS A 279 -2.36 1.14 16.02
CA LYS A 279 -3.83 1.04 16.10
C LYS A 279 -4.44 1.49 14.78
N SER A 280 -5.57 0.87 14.45
CA SER A 280 -6.44 1.33 13.38
C SER A 280 -7.17 2.60 13.81
N VAL A 281 -7.08 3.66 13.01
CA VAL A 281 -7.88 4.88 13.17
C VAL A 281 -8.91 4.92 12.05
N ARG A 282 -10.18 4.99 12.43
CA ARG A 282 -11.31 5.10 11.50
C ARG A 282 -11.90 6.49 11.54
N LEU A 283 -11.98 7.14 10.39
CA LEU A 283 -12.70 8.38 10.15
C LEU A 283 -14.04 8.02 9.50
N SER A 284 -15.15 8.52 10.02
CA SER A 284 -16.49 8.30 9.49
C SER A 284 -17.22 9.63 9.33
N PHE A 285 -17.51 9.99 8.08
CA PHE A 285 -18.14 11.25 7.67
C PHE A 285 -19.65 11.08 7.53
N GLU A 286 -20.43 12.16 7.68
CA GLU A 286 -21.89 12.15 7.53
C GLU A 286 -22.34 11.75 6.11
N SER A 287 -21.53 12.06 5.10
CA SER A 287 -21.70 11.61 3.71
C SER A 287 -21.79 10.08 3.56
N GLY A 288 -21.45 9.32 4.60
CA GLY A 288 -21.40 7.84 4.61
C GLY A 288 -20.04 7.29 4.17
N GLN A 289 -19.10 8.16 3.79
CA GLN A 289 -17.72 7.78 3.53
C GLN A 289 -17.01 7.39 4.84
N SER A 290 -16.16 6.37 4.78
CA SER A 290 -15.31 6.00 5.91
C SER A 290 -13.91 5.61 5.44
N LEU A 291 -12.92 6.13 6.13
CA LEU A 291 -11.50 5.87 5.89
C LEU A 291 -10.92 5.16 7.10
N ALA A 292 -10.00 4.22 6.85
CA ALA A 292 -9.26 3.54 7.90
C ALA A 292 -7.76 3.59 7.58
N VAL A 293 -6.95 3.91 8.58
CA VAL A 293 -5.49 3.97 8.47
C VAL A 293 -4.86 3.38 9.73
N GLU A 294 -3.76 2.65 9.56
CA GLU A 294 -2.98 2.11 10.69
C GLU A 294 -1.94 3.14 11.14
N ILE A 295 -1.96 3.50 12.42
CA ILE A 295 -1.10 4.56 12.99
C ILE A 295 -0.34 4.01 14.19
N SER A 296 0.97 4.28 14.25
CA SER A 296 1.75 4.05 15.47
C SER A 296 1.49 5.17 16.46
N MET A 297 0.76 4.88 17.55
CA MET A 297 0.33 5.89 18.52
C MET A 297 1.51 6.65 19.14
N PRO A 298 1.35 7.92 19.56
CA PRO A 298 2.34 8.61 20.38
C PRO A 298 2.68 7.82 21.64
N GLN A 299 3.91 7.99 22.10
CA GLN A 299 4.37 7.34 23.32
C GLN A 299 4.58 8.45 24.34
N GLN A 300 3.85 8.39 25.44
CA GLN A 300 4.11 9.30 26.54
C GLN A 300 5.45 8.90 27.16
N GLU A 301 6.42 9.83 27.20
CA GLU A 301 7.63 9.61 28.01
C GLU A 301 7.17 9.39 29.45
N ASN A 302 7.46 8.21 29.98
CA ASN A 302 7.23 7.91 31.37
C ASN A 302 8.25 8.74 32.15
N ILE A 303 7.92 9.99 32.47
CA ILE A 303 8.62 10.74 33.51
C ILE A 303 8.46 9.85 34.74
N GLU A 304 9.50 9.10 35.10
CA GLU A 304 9.62 8.54 36.44
C GLU A 304 9.27 9.69 37.37
N LYS A 305 8.12 9.59 38.04
CA LYS A 305 7.81 10.50 39.14
C LYS A 305 9.03 10.42 40.04
N LEU A 306 9.85 11.47 40.03
CA LEU A 306 10.85 11.70 41.06
C LEU A 306 10.13 11.42 42.38
N PRO A 307 10.65 10.48 43.21
CA PRO A 307 9.94 10.05 44.39
C PRO A 307 9.56 11.31 45.16
N GLU A 308 8.26 11.48 45.42
CA GLU A 308 7.74 12.58 46.23
C GLU A 308 8.66 12.71 47.43
N GLU A 309 9.33 13.86 47.56
CA GLU A 309 10.16 14.15 48.72
C GLU A 309 9.30 13.87 49.94
N THR A 310 9.72 12.86 50.71
CA THR A 310 9.08 12.50 51.95
C THR A 310 9.30 13.70 52.86
N ILE A 311 8.28 14.57 52.97
CA ILE A 311 8.30 15.69 53.90
C ILE A 311 8.47 15.07 55.29
N GLN A 312 9.67 15.19 55.84
CA GLN A 312 9.94 14.82 57.22
C GLN A 312 9.14 15.79 58.10
N PRO A 313 8.30 15.31 59.02
CA PRO A 313 7.60 16.21 59.93
C PRO A 313 8.61 16.87 60.88
N GLU A 314 8.57 18.20 60.91
CA GLU A 314 9.29 19.05 61.86
C GLU A 314 8.87 18.69 63.30
N PRO A 315 9.80 18.64 64.28
CA PRO A 315 9.49 18.15 65.63
C PRO A 315 8.52 19.09 66.37
N ALA A 316 7.40 18.52 66.80
CA ALA A 316 6.36 19.19 67.56
C ALA A 316 6.87 19.74 68.91
N LYS A 317 6.53 21.00 69.20
CA LYS A 317 6.52 21.54 70.56
C LYS A 317 5.35 20.95 71.34
N GLN A 318 5.65 20.43 72.52
CA GLN A 318 4.72 19.86 73.50
C GLN A 318 3.67 20.89 73.97
N PRO A 319 2.43 20.45 74.21
CA PRO A 319 1.57 21.04 75.22
C PRO A 319 1.43 20.15 76.46
N GLU A 320 1.28 20.82 77.60
CA GLU A 320 1.05 20.27 78.93
C GLU A 320 -0.21 19.39 79.06
N ILE A 321 -0.11 18.50 80.03
CA ILE A 321 -1.03 17.45 80.45
C ILE A 321 -2.26 18.04 81.14
N VAL A 322 -3.46 17.57 80.78
CA VAL A 322 -4.58 17.44 81.72
C VAL A 322 -5.24 16.08 81.51
N GLU A 323 -5.15 15.23 82.54
CA GLU A 323 -5.85 13.96 82.68
C GLU A 323 -7.38 14.16 82.80
N THR A 324 -8.17 13.20 82.31
CA THR A 324 -9.21 12.52 83.11
C THR A 324 -9.79 11.30 82.39
N ALA A 325 -9.64 10.16 83.08
CA ALA A 325 -10.50 8.97 83.23
C ALA A 325 -10.97 8.11 82.04
N ALA A 326 -10.64 6.83 82.18
CA ALA A 326 -11.10 5.67 81.42
C ALA A 326 -12.48 5.16 81.90
N GLN A 327 -13.22 4.47 81.02
CA GLN A 327 -13.45 3.00 81.06
C GLN A 327 -14.48 2.52 79.99
N PRO A 328 -14.54 1.19 79.69
CA PRO A 328 -14.80 0.64 78.36
C PRO A 328 -16.13 -0.13 78.25
N SER A 329 -16.51 -0.47 77.01
CA SER A 329 -17.42 -1.58 76.64
C SER A 329 -17.64 -1.53 75.11
N GLU A 330 -17.90 -2.56 74.33
CA GLU A 330 -17.90 -4.01 74.47
C GLU A 330 -18.03 -4.55 73.03
N GLU A 331 -17.50 -5.75 72.86
CA GLU A 331 -17.64 -6.64 71.72
C GLU A 331 -19.12 -7.02 71.47
N SER A 332 -19.53 -7.17 70.20
CA SER A 332 -20.76 -7.91 69.87
C SER A 332 -20.69 -8.48 68.45
N ALA A 333 -20.19 -9.70 68.38
CA ALA A 333 -20.55 -10.65 67.34
C ALA A 333 -22.01 -11.11 67.54
N ARG A 334 -22.78 -11.16 66.45
CA ARG A 334 -23.90 -12.11 66.34
C ARG A 334 -23.97 -12.71 64.94
N GLN A 335 -23.72 -14.03 64.92
CA GLN A 335 -24.20 -14.97 63.92
C GLN A 335 -25.73 -15.04 63.92
N GLY A 336 -26.30 -15.34 62.74
CA GLY A 336 -27.69 -15.70 62.55
C GLY A 336 -27.89 -16.40 61.20
N ASN A 337 -27.88 -17.73 61.26
CA ASN A 337 -27.96 -18.73 60.18
C ASN A 337 -29.07 -18.54 59.12
N GLY A 338 -28.77 -19.06 57.92
CA GLY A 338 -29.63 -20.08 57.29
C GLY A 338 -30.00 -19.87 55.81
N PHE A 339 -29.98 -20.99 55.06
CA PHE A 339 -30.61 -21.24 53.75
C PHE A 339 -29.86 -20.68 52.50
N VAL A 340 -29.50 -21.41 51.43
CA VAL A 340 -29.71 -22.78 50.94
C VAL A 340 -28.57 -23.17 49.99
N LYS A 341 -28.17 -24.44 50.05
CA LYS A 341 -27.37 -25.14 49.04
C LYS A 341 -28.09 -25.17 47.68
N SER A 342 -27.61 -24.45 46.67
CA SER A 342 -27.87 -24.78 45.25
C SER A 342 -26.99 -23.99 44.30
N ALA A 343 -25.71 -24.33 44.27
CA ALA A 343 -24.98 -24.34 43.01
C ALA A 343 -25.11 -25.75 42.41
N ILE A 344 -25.08 -25.84 41.06
CA ILE A 344 -24.76 -27.02 40.22
C ILE A 344 -25.87 -27.55 39.27
N ILE A 345 -27.10 -27.02 39.23
CA ILE A 345 -28.04 -27.43 38.16
C ILE A 345 -28.70 -26.22 37.49
N LEU A 346 -27.93 -25.46 36.70
CA LEU A 346 -28.49 -24.54 35.70
C LEU A 346 -27.52 -24.05 34.61
N VAL A 347 -26.33 -24.67 34.47
CA VAL A 347 -25.39 -24.39 33.36
C VAL A 347 -25.24 -25.58 32.41
N ALA A 348 -25.76 -26.76 32.75
CA ALA A 348 -25.65 -27.97 31.93
C ALA A 348 -26.85 -28.23 30.97
N VAL A 349 -27.91 -27.41 31.00
CA VAL A 349 -29.11 -27.62 30.15
C VAL A 349 -29.23 -26.59 29.01
N LEU A 350 -28.46 -25.50 29.02
CA LEU A 350 -28.41 -24.54 27.91
C LEU A 350 -27.34 -24.87 26.85
N LEU A 351 -26.50 -25.89 27.08
CA LEU A 351 -25.48 -26.36 26.12
C LEU A 351 -25.88 -27.62 25.34
N ALA A 352 -27.16 -28.01 25.33
CA ALA A 352 -27.66 -29.15 24.55
C ALA A 352 -28.73 -28.77 23.50
N GLY A 353 -28.97 -27.47 23.26
CA GLY A 353 -30.08 -26.97 22.44
C GLY A 353 -29.75 -26.38 21.07
N SER A 354 -28.48 -26.14 20.71
CA SER A 354 -28.11 -25.50 19.43
C SER A 354 -27.24 -26.37 18.51
N GLY A 355 -26.88 -27.58 18.94
CA GLY A 355 -26.02 -28.50 18.18
C GLY A 355 -26.73 -29.38 17.14
N VAL A 356 -28.07 -29.43 17.11
CA VAL A 356 -28.82 -30.40 16.28
C VAL A 356 -29.45 -29.78 15.02
N VAL A 357 -29.58 -28.45 14.94
CA VAL A 357 -30.16 -27.77 13.77
C VAL A 357 -29.11 -27.41 12.70
N LEU A 358 -27.86 -27.19 13.09
CA LEU A 358 -26.75 -26.91 12.15
C LEU A 358 -26.18 -28.17 11.47
N GLY A 359 -26.33 -29.35 12.07
CA GLY A 359 -25.84 -30.62 11.53
C GLY A 359 -26.67 -31.19 10.38
N VAL A 360 -27.99 -30.93 10.32
CA VAL A 360 -28.88 -31.50 9.31
C VAL A 360 -28.92 -30.67 8.01
N VAL A 361 -28.68 -29.36 8.09
CA VAL A 361 -28.60 -28.49 6.90
C VAL A 361 -27.27 -28.67 6.16
N PHE A 362 -26.18 -28.93 6.88
CA PHE A 362 -24.86 -29.14 6.27
C PHE A 362 -24.70 -30.53 5.62
N PHE A 363 -25.45 -31.54 6.08
CA PHE A 363 -25.30 -32.93 5.61
C PHE A 363 -26.19 -33.31 4.40
N CYS A 364 -27.15 -32.47 3.99
CA CYS A 364 -28.05 -32.78 2.86
C CYS A 364 -27.78 -32.02 1.55
N LYS A 365 -26.65 -31.29 1.40
CA LYS A 365 -26.31 -30.60 0.14
C LYS A 365 -24.92 -30.86 -0.42
N ARG A 366 -24.33 -32.03 -0.13
CA ARG A 366 -23.11 -32.48 -0.81
C ARG A 366 -23.45 -33.57 -1.84
N LYS A 367 -23.83 -33.16 -3.05
CA LYS A 367 -23.88 -34.06 -4.22
C LYS A 367 -22.88 -33.57 -5.28
N LYS A 368 -21.94 -34.45 -5.61
CA LYS A 368 -20.89 -34.33 -6.63
C LYS A 368 -21.38 -33.65 -7.91
N ARG A 369 -20.60 -32.68 -8.42
CA ARG A 369 -20.53 -32.35 -9.85
C ARG A 369 -19.10 -32.60 -10.29
N GLU A 370 -18.90 -33.69 -11.02
CA GLU A 370 -17.70 -33.96 -11.81
C GLU A 370 -17.68 -32.97 -12.99
N ARG A 371 -16.57 -32.25 -13.19
CA ARG A 371 -16.33 -31.46 -14.40
C ARG A 371 -15.72 -32.40 -15.43
N THR A 372 -16.51 -32.81 -16.41
CA THR A 372 -16.03 -33.44 -17.65
C THR A 372 -15.53 -32.34 -18.57
N PHE A 373 -14.28 -32.46 -19.03
CA PHE A 373 -13.68 -31.60 -20.05
C PHE A 373 -14.23 -32.05 -21.42
N GLU A 374 -14.81 -31.13 -22.19
CA GLU A 374 -15.08 -31.37 -23.62
C GLU A 374 -13.87 -30.88 -24.42
N PRO A 375 -13.30 -31.71 -25.32
CA PRO A 375 -12.22 -31.26 -26.19
C PRO A 375 -12.76 -30.33 -27.28
N ILE A 376 -11.94 -29.34 -27.64
CA ILE A 376 -12.19 -28.36 -28.70
C ILE A 376 -12.46 -29.12 -30.02
N THR A 377 -13.58 -28.80 -30.68
CA THR A 377 -13.99 -29.41 -31.94
C THR A 377 -13.25 -28.78 -33.13
N GLU A 378 -13.02 -29.56 -34.20
CA GLU A 378 -12.20 -29.16 -35.37
C GLU A 378 -12.70 -27.90 -36.10
N ASP A 379 -13.97 -27.56 -35.94
CA ASP A 379 -14.61 -26.33 -36.44
C ASP A 379 -14.06 -25.06 -35.77
N ILE A 380 -13.76 -25.11 -34.46
CA ILE A 380 -13.17 -23.97 -33.72
C ILE A 380 -11.72 -23.72 -34.15
N LEU A 381 -10.98 -24.79 -34.48
CA LEU A 381 -9.61 -24.71 -35.00
C LEU A 381 -9.53 -24.15 -36.44
N LEU A 382 -10.60 -24.32 -37.23
CA LEU A 382 -10.69 -23.84 -38.60
C LEU A 382 -11.02 -22.34 -38.69
N ASP A 383 -11.73 -21.79 -37.70
CA ASP A 383 -12.03 -20.36 -37.63
C ASP A 383 -10.83 -19.53 -37.15
N LEU A 384 -9.97 -20.09 -36.29
CA LEU A 384 -8.73 -19.42 -35.84
C LEU A 384 -7.63 -19.38 -36.90
N LYS A 385 -7.65 -20.27 -37.90
CA LYS A 385 -6.67 -20.31 -39.01
C LYS A 385 -6.96 -19.33 -40.16
N LYS A 386 -8.11 -18.64 -40.15
CA LYS A 386 -8.48 -17.68 -41.21
C LYS A 386 -8.14 -16.23 -40.89
N ALA A 387 -7.55 -15.96 -39.73
CA ALA A 387 -7.24 -14.61 -39.27
C ALA A 387 -5.83 -14.11 -39.64
N ASP A 388 -4.95 -14.98 -40.16
CA ASP A 388 -3.56 -14.64 -40.51
C ASP A 388 -3.25 -14.97 -41.98
N ASP A 389 -3.73 -14.14 -42.91
CA ASP A 389 -3.26 -14.13 -44.30
C ASP A 389 -2.55 -12.79 -44.58
N PRO A 390 -1.21 -12.75 -44.63
CA PRO A 390 -0.45 -11.56 -44.97
C PRO A 390 -0.05 -11.62 -46.45
N GLU A 391 -0.82 -10.98 -47.33
CA GLU A 391 -0.32 -10.59 -48.65
C GLU A 391 0.32 -9.19 -48.57
N ASP A 392 1.57 -9.15 -49.05
CA ASP A 392 2.45 -7.99 -49.30
C ASP A 392 3.08 -7.27 -48.09
N GLU A 393 4.34 -7.64 -47.78
CA GLU A 393 5.49 -6.76 -48.07
C GLU A 393 6.82 -7.53 -47.99
N LYS A 394 7.61 -7.42 -49.06
CA LYS A 394 8.92 -8.07 -49.25
C LYS A 394 10.01 -7.27 -48.53
N THR A 395 10.81 -7.92 -47.70
CA THR A 395 12.18 -7.47 -47.44
C THR A 395 13.13 -8.66 -47.60
N GLU A 396 13.88 -8.65 -48.71
CA GLU A 396 15.00 -9.56 -48.95
C GLU A 396 16.22 -9.12 -48.14
N ILE A 397 16.84 -10.04 -47.41
CA ILE A 397 18.22 -9.90 -46.95
C ILE A 397 19.02 -11.09 -47.48
N ILE A 398 20.02 -10.76 -48.31
CA ILE A 398 20.99 -11.65 -48.91
C ILE A 398 22.17 -11.83 -47.95
N GLY A 399 22.39 -13.08 -47.53
CA GLY A 399 23.67 -13.79 -47.45
C GLY A 399 24.86 -13.23 -46.64
N ALA A 400 25.18 -13.91 -45.54
CA ALA A 400 26.55 -14.38 -45.26
C ALA A 400 26.51 -15.61 -44.35
N ALA A 401 27.03 -16.73 -44.86
CA ALA A 401 27.02 -18.03 -44.22
C ALA A 401 28.15 -18.19 -43.19
N GLY A 402 27.89 -18.97 -42.11
CA GLY A 402 28.90 -19.82 -41.51
C GLY A 402 28.84 -20.05 -39.99
N ARG A 403 28.00 -21.00 -39.54
CA ARG A 403 28.34 -22.21 -38.74
C ARG A 403 27.23 -22.59 -37.75
N GLU A 404 26.92 -23.89 -37.79
CA GLU A 404 25.93 -24.61 -36.99
C GLU A 404 26.27 -24.64 -35.49
N SER A 405 25.25 -24.46 -34.65
CA SER A 405 24.98 -25.36 -33.53
C SER A 405 23.53 -25.19 -33.08
N GLY A 406 22.85 -26.32 -32.83
CA GLY A 406 21.42 -26.41 -32.64
C GLY A 406 20.87 -25.67 -31.42
N GLY A 407 19.63 -25.22 -31.57
CA GLY A 407 18.79 -24.69 -30.53
C GLY A 407 17.48 -24.28 -31.19
N ASP A 408 16.45 -25.09 -31.03
CA ASP A 408 15.10 -24.77 -31.50
C ASP A 408 14.69 -23.43 -30.87
N THR A 409 14.59 -22.38 -31.71
CA THR A 409 13.99 -21.12 -31.34
C THR A 409 12.49 -21.34 -31.17
N PHE A 410 12.07 -21.58 -29.94
CA PHE A 410 10.68 -21.43 -29.56
C PHE A 410 10.36 -19.94 -29.48
N LEU A 411 9.64 -19.43 -30.48
CA LEU A 411 8.83 -18.22 -30.34
C LEU A 411 7.68 -18.58 -29.39
N ILE A 412 7.71 -18.06 -28.17
CA ILE A 412 6.56 -18.12 -27.26
C ILE A 412 6.11 -16.68 -27.03
N TRP A 413 5.13 -16.26 -27.83
CA TRP A 413 4.19 -15.24 -27.42
C TRP A 413 3.28 -15.89 -26.38
N ASN A 414 3.55 -15.64 -25.10
CA ASN A 414 2.60 -15.92 -24.03
C ASN A 414 2.70 -14.81 -22.98
N SER A 415 1.62 -14.06 -22.85
CA SER A 415 1.38 -13.08 -21.79
C SER A 415 0.98 -13.84 -20.51
N ASP A 416 1.96 -14.48 -19.87
CA ASP A 416 1.86 -14.99 -18.51
C ASP A 416 2.99 -14.32 -17.72
N ASP A 417 2.67 -13.58 -16.65
CA ASP A 417 3.68 -13.11 -15.68
C ASP A 417 4.34 -14.36 -15.06
N SER A 418 5.39 -14.86 -15.69
CA SER A 418 6.12 -16.03 -15.21
C SER A 418 7.08 -15.60 -14.12
N TYR A 419 6.60 -15.50 -12.89
CA TYR A 419 7.45 -15.23 -11.73
C TYR A 419 8.44 -16.38 -11.52
N SER A 420 9.70 -16.08 -11.24
CA SER A 420 10.64 -17.04 -10.68
C SER A 420 10.82 -16.75 -9.19
N ILE A 421 10.56 -17.75 -8.33
CA ILE A 421 10.88 -17.61 -6.91
C ILE A 421 12.27 -18.18 -6.64
N VAL A 422 13.01 -17.47 -5.78
CA VAL A 422 14.32 -17.87 -5.28
C VAL A 422 14.23 -17.98 -3.76
N LEU A 423 14.58 -19.14 -3.23
CA LEU A 423 14.68 -19.39 -1.79
C LEU A 423 16.15 -19.63 -1.42
N THR A 424 16.75 -18.69 -0.70
CA THR A 424 18.16 -18.73 -0.31
C THR A 424 18.29 -19.10 1.17
N ASP A 425 18.98 -20.19 1.50
CA ASP A 425 19.24 -20.59 2.89
C ASP A 425 20.16 -19.57 3.59
N MET A 426 19.69 -18.98 4.68
CA MET A 426 20.44 -17.95 5.41
C MET A 426 21.69 -18.48 6.11
N ASP A 427 21.70 -19.76 6.52
CA ASP A 427 22.84 -20.36 7.21
C ASP A 427 23.87 -20.89 6.19
N SER A 428 23.49 -21.06 4.92
CA SER A 428 24.42 -21.38 3.84
C SER A 428 23.89 -20.87 2.49
N PRO A 429 24.22 -19.63 2.10
CA PRO A 429 23.69 -18.99 0.88
C PRO A 429 23.98 -19.75 -0.43
N SER A 430 24.99 -20.62 -0.46
CA SER A 430 25.24 -21.53 -1.59
C SER A 430 24.10 -22.54 -1.81
N ARG A 431 23.19 -22.72 -0.85
CA ARG A 431 21.95 -23.50 -0.98
C ARG A 431 20.82 -22.56 -1.36
N THR A 432 20.62 -22.43 -2.66
CA THR A 432 19.56 -21.61 -3.27
C THR A 432 18.66 -22.50 -4.12
N PHE A 433 17.35 -22.36 -3.98
CA PHE A 433 16.35 -23.07 -4.76
C PHE A 433 15.62 -22.07 -5.66
N GLN A 434 15.69 -22.27 -6.97
CA GLN A 434 15.01 -21.42 -7.93
C GLN A 434 13.96 -22.22 -8.69
N MET A 435 12.77 -21.67 -8.85
CA MET A 435 11.70 -22.34 -9.58
C MET A 435 10.72 -21.34 -10.22
N PRO A 436 10.23 -21.61 -11.44
CA PRO A 436 9.10 -20.85 -11.98
C PRO A 436 7.84 -21.09 -11.14
N LEU A 437 7.13 -20.03 -10.82
CA LEU A 437 5.88 -20.03 -10.06
C LEU A 437 4.71 -19.72 -11.01
N ASN A 438 4.20 -20.76 -11.67
CA ASN A 438 3.07 -20.62 -12.58
C ASN A 438 1.71 -20.63 -11.85
N ASN A 439 1.66 -21.09 -10.58
CA ASN A 439 0.45 -21.08 -9.74
C ASN A 439 0.79 -21.31 -8.25
N SER A 440 1.50 -22.41 -7.95
CA SER A 440 1.86 -22.76 -6.57
C SER A 440 3.13 -23.59 -6.49
N VAL A 441 3.93 -23.39 -5.45
CA VAL A 441 5.13 -24.17 -5.13
C VAL A 441 4.99 -24.79 -3.75
N LEU A 442 5.08 -26.12 -3.68
CA LEU A 442 5.05 -26.90 -2.46
C LEU A 442 6.46 -27.11 -1.90
N ILE A 443 6.65 -26.80 -0.62
CA ILE A 443 7.96 -26.84 0.06
C ILE A 443 7.89 -27.80 1.24
N GLY A 444 8.90 -28.67 1.35
CA GLY A 444 9.00 -29.61 2.47
C GLY A 444 10.16 -30.57 2.31
N ARG A 445 10.30 -31.55 3.21
CA ARG A 445 11.38 -32.55 3.15
C ARG A 445 11.03 -33.80 2.33
N GLY A 446 9.81 -33.90 1.80
CA GLY A 446 9.32 -35.08 1.10
C GLY A 446 9.88 -35.18 -0.32
N LYS A 447 10.92 -35.99 -0.52
CA LYS A 447 11.47 -36.28 -1.87
C LYS A 447 10.39 -36.88 -2.77
N GLY A 448 10.17 -36.26 -3.93
CA GLY A 448 9.13 -36.65 -4.89
C GLY A 448 7.70 -36.26 -4.49
N GLU A 449 7.51 -35.58 -3.34
CA GLU A 449 6.21 -35.05 -2.90
C GLU A 449 6.14 -33.52 -2.97
N CYS A 450 7.29 -32.83 -2.93
CA CYS A 450 7.41 -31.37 -2.93
C CYS A 450 8.20 -30.89 -4.14
N ASP A 451 7.92 -29.66 -4.57
CA ASP A 451 8.61 -29.03 -5.68
C ASP A 451 9.96 -28.47 -5.21
N ILE A 452 10.02 -27.86 -4.02
CA ILE A 452 11.28 -27.52 -3.33
C ILE A 452 11.49 -28.49 -2.17
N VAL A 453 12.59 -29.25 -2.24
CA VAL A 453 12.92 -30.27 -1.24
C VAL A 453 14.00 -29.77 -0.29
N ILE A 454 13.65 -29.63 0.98
CA ILE A 454 14.57 -29.28 2.08
C ILE A 454 15.05 -30.57 2.74
N ASP A 455 16.16 -31.15 2.26
CA ASP A 455 16.71 -32.43 2.76
C ASP A 455 17.97 -32.30 3.63
N HIS A 456 18.53 -31.09 3.74
CA HIS A 456 19.72 -30.79 4.55
C HIS A 456 19.42 -30.53 6.03
N ASP A 457 18.16 -30.47 6.42
CA ASP A 457 17.75 -30.34 7.82
C ASP A 457 18.01 -31.65 8.60
N SER A 458 19.20 -31.73 9.20
CA SER A 458 19.69 -32.89 9.96
C SER A 458 18.75 -33.35 11.09
N ASN A 459 18.01 -32.42 11.71
CA ASN A 459 17.09 -32.70 12.80
C ASN A 459 15.66 -33.03 12.31
N LYS A 460 15.42 -33.04 10.99
CA LYS A 460 14.13 -33.36 10.36
C LYS A 460 12.96 -32.55 10.94
N THR A 461 13.22 -31.30 11.30
CA THR A 461 12.26 -30.31 11.80
C THR A 461 11.33 -29.79 10.72
N VAL A 462 11.74 -29.82 9.45
CA VAL A 462 10.87 -29.56 8.30
C VAL A 462 9.91 -30.75 8.10
N SER A 463 8.65 -30.45 7.80
CA SER A 463 7.62 -31.47 7.59
C SER A 463 7.66 -31.99 6.16
N ARG A 464 7.14 -33.20 5.89
CA ARG A 464 7.21 -33.79 4.54
C ARG A 464 6.58 -32.89 3.48
N LYS A 465 5.42 -32.31 3.81
CA LYS A 465 4.79 -31.17 3.14
C LYS A 465 4.65 -30.11 4.23
N HIS A 466 5.41 -29.02 4.16
CA HIS A 466 5.53 -28.08 5.27
C HIS A 466 4.70 -26.82 5.01
N CYS A 467 4.96 -26.15 3.90
CA CYS A 467 4.19 -25.00 3.46
C CYS A 467 4.05 -24.99 1.95
N ARG A 468 3.17 -24.14 1.46
CA ARG A 468 3.00 -23.86 0.03
C ARG A 468 3.04 -22.36 -0.19
N ILE A 469 3.68 -21.95 -1.26
CA ILE A 469 3.64 -20.58 -1.77
C ILE A 469 2.69 -20.56 -2.97
N ASP A 470 1.67 -19.72 -2.93
CA ASP A 470 0.69 -19.54 -4.00
C ASP A 470 0.85 -18.12 -4.59
N VAL A 471 0.70 -17.96 -5.91
CA VAL A 471 0.56 -16.64 -6.54
C VAL A 471 -0.92 -16.38 -6.85
N LYS A 472 -1.44 -15.23 -6.40
CA LYS A 472 -2.82 -14.81 -6.66
C LYS A 472 -2.81 -13.32 -7.03
N ASN A 473 -3.24 -12.99 -8.24
CA ASN A 473 -3.28 -11.61 -8.74
C ASN A 473 -1.94 -10.86 -8.57
N GLY A 474 -0.81 -11.52 -8.87
CA GLY A 474 0.54 -10.94 -8.71
C GLY A 474 1.07 -10.86 -7.27
N CYS A 475 0.26 -11.27 -6.27
CA CYS A 475 0.66 -11.28 -4.86
C CYS A 475 1.03 -12.71 -4.42
N PHE A 476 2.05 -12.84 -3.57
CA PHE A 476 2.56 -14.14 -3.10
C PHE A 476 2.05 -14.44 -1.71
N PHE A 477 1.55 -15.63 -1.49
CA PHE A 477 1.00 -16.06 -0.20
C PHE A 477 1.65 -17.35 0.26
N VAL A 478 2.08 -17.39 1.51
CA VAL A 478 2.52 -18.63 2.16
C VAL A 478 1.41 -19.20 3.04
N THR A 479 1.19 -20.50 2.93
CA THR A 479 0.26 -21.26 3.77
C THR A 479 0.98 -22.43 4.43
N ASP A 480 0.89 -22.52 5.77
CA ASP A 480 1.37 -23.69 6.52
C ASP A 480 0.43 -24.89 6.31
N LEU A 481 0.98 -26.05 5.97
CA LEU A 481 0.21 -27.27 5.68
C LEU A 481 0.11 -28.18 6.91
N GLN A 482 -0.22 -27.59 8.06
CA GLN A 482 -0.27 -28.27 9.36
C GLN A 482 1.08 -28.91 9.71
N SER A 483 2.15 -28.14 9.54
CA SER A 483 3.50 -28.61 9.79
C SER A 483 3.75 -28.79 11.30
N GLY A 484 4.63 -29.73 11.66
CA GLY A 484 4.89 -30.06 13.07
C GLY A 484 5.47 -28.89 13.89
N ASN A 485 6.29 -28.03 13.25
CA ASN A 485 6.95 -26.90 13.92
C ASN A 485 6.38 -25.53 13.53
N GLY A 486 5.44 -25.50 12.58
CA GLY A 486 4.89 -24.28 12.00
C GLY A 486 5.84 -23.56 11.04
N THR A 487 5.23 -22.70 10.23
CA THR A 487 5.89 -21.75 9.36
C THR A 487 5.89 -20.37 10.02
N TYR A 488 6.99 -19.62 9.87
CA TYR A 488 7.11 -18.25 10.36
C TYR A 488 7.55 -17.34 9.22
N VAL A 489 7.03 -16.12 9.19
CA VAL A 489 7.44 -15.04 8.29
C VAL A 489 8.05 -13.94 9.14
N ASN A 490 9.30 -13.56 8.87
CA ASN A 490 10.02 -12.52 9.61
C ASN A 490 10.00 -12.70 11.14
N GLY A 491 10.04 -13.95 11.60
CA GLY A 491 10.02 -14.31 13.03
C GLY A 491 8.64 -14.50 13.65
N SER A 492 7.56 -14.10 12.96
CA SER A 492 6.18 -14.25 13.41
C SER A 492 5.55 -15.53 12.86
N LYS A 493 4.93 -16.34 13.72
CA LYS A 493 4.28 -17.60 13.31
C LYS A 493 3.01 -17.30 12.52
N ILE A 494 2.85 -17.91 11.35
CA ILE A 494 1.61 -17.76 10.57
C ILE A 494 0.53 -18.70 11.10
N LEU A 495 -0.71 -18.22 11.17
CA LEU A 495 -1.89 -18.99 11.60
C LEU A 495 -2.86 -19.28 10.45
N SER A 496 -2.76 -18.51 9.38
CA SER A 496 -3.53 -18.63 8.15
C SER A 496 -2.62 -18.33 6.96
N GLU A 497 -3.18 -18.45 5.76
CA GLU A 497 -2.58 -17.87 4.56
C GLU A 497 -2.13 -16.44 4.85
N THR A 498 -0.87 -16.13 4.57
CA THR A 498 -0.21 -14.86 4.90
C THR A 498 0.53 -14.38 3.65
N GLU A 499 0.33 -13.12 3.29
CA GLU A 499 1.05 -12.50 2.18
C GLU A 499 2.54 -12.38 2.51
N ILE A 500 3.39 -12.65 1.54
CA ILE A 500 4.85 -12.57 1.65
C ILE A 500 5.42 -11.74 0.49
N PHE A 501 6.47 -11.00 0.80
CA PHE A 501 7.13 -10.12 -0.15
C PHE A 501 8.58 -10.55 -0.38
N SER A 502 9.12 -10.23 -1.56
CA SER A 502 10.56 -10.40 -1.82
C SER A 502 11.39 -9.79 -0.69
N GLY A 503 12.43 -10.50 -0.25
CA GLY A 503 13.22 -10.19 0.94
C GLY A 503 12.72 -10.84 2.25
N ASN A 504 11.48 -11.31 2.33
CA ASN A 504 10.97 -11.93 3.57
C ASN A 504 11.71 -13.21 3.96
N ILE A 505 11.88 -13.43 5.26
CA ILE A 505 12.52 -14.62 5.80
C ILE A 505 11.45 -15.63 6.22
N LEU A 506 11.38 -16.74 5.49
CA LEU A 506 10.55 -17.88 5.80
C LEU A 506 11.32 -18.84 6.71
N LYS A 507 10.83 -19.09 7.92
CA LYS A 507 11.39 -20.12 8.81
C LYS A 507 10.51 -21.35 8.81
N LEU A 508 11.06 -22.47 8.34
CA LEU A 508 10.42 -23.79 8.28
C LEU A 508 11.15 -24.73 9.24
N GLY A 509 10.55 -25.02 10.39
CA GLY A 509 11.29 -25.71 11.46
C GLY A 509 12.51 -24.90 11.89
N ASN A 510 13.72 -25.43 11.74
CA ASN A 510 14.97 -24.74 12.02
C ASN A 510 15.61 -24.06 10.80
N VAL A 511 15.11 -24.29 9.60
CA VAL A 511 15.68 -23.73 8.36
C VAL A 511 15.10 -22.34 8.11
N LYS A 512 15.96 -21.37 7.81
CA LYS A 512 15.56 -20.01 7.41
C LYS A 512 15.90 -19.79 5.94
N LEU A 513 14.89 -19.46 5.15
CA LEU A 513 15.00 -19.21 3.71
C LEU A 513 14.60 -17.77 3.45
N LYS A 514 15.49 -16.98 2.83
CA LYS A 514 15.13 -15.69 2.26
C LYS A 514 14.33 -15.96 0.98
N PHE A 515 13.15 -15.38 0.88
CA PHE A 515 12.28 -15.45 -0.29
C PHE A 515 12.55 -14.26 -1.19
N GLU A 516 12.81 -14.50 -2.47
CA GLU A 516 13.04 -13.50 -3.51
C GLU A 516 12.21 -13.85 -4.76
N VAL A 517 11.82 -12.83 -5.51
CA VAL A 517 11.05 -12.95 -6.74
C VAL A 517 11.83 -12.28 -7.85
N HIS A 518 11.92 -12.93 -9.02
CA HIS A 518 12.60 -12.48 -10.22
C HIS A 518 11.73 -12.60 -11.45
#